data_AF-A0A560WZW0-F1
#
_entry.id   AF-A0A560WZW0-F1
#
_cell.length_a   1.000
_cell.length_b   1.000
_cell.length_c   1.000
_cell.angle_alpha   90.00
_cell.angle_beta   90.00
_cell.angle_gamma   90.00
#
_symmetry.space_group_name_H-M   'P 1'
#
loop_
_entity.id
_entity.type
_entity.pdbx_description
1 polymer ?
#
loop_
_entity_poly.entity_id
_entity_poly.type
_entity_poly.pdbx_seq_one_letter_code
_entity_poly.pdbx_strand_id
1 'polypeptide(L)'
;MTAPAHLPLDGLYQLGFTTRDLERAQQLLGERYGISRWRVRQPNPRMRTAHAYAGESMIELIEPSPEGDRLYLDHMPQGDGVARLHHLGRRIADAQAWERLEQGIAALGLAVPMGGSVMEGDLHYAYVDTRADLGIYSEYVWLQGKALSLYDDIPRD
;
A
#
# COMPACT_ATOMS: atom_id res chain seq x y z
N MET A 1 -26.51 4.77 -21.08
CA MET A 1 -25.13 4.32 -21.37
C MET A 1 -24.42 4.22 -20.04
N THR A 2 -23.97 3.03 -19.65
CA THR A 2 -23.12 2.86 -18.47
C THR A 2 -21.80 3.58 -18.72
N ALA A 3 -21.34 4.40 -17.77
CA ALA A 3 -20.05 5.07 -17.87
C ALA A 3 -18.94 4.01 -18.05
N PRO A 4 -17.85 4.33 -18.79
CA PRO A 4 -16.76 3.39 -18.95
C PRO A 4 -16.17 3.02 -17.59
N ALA A 5 -16.09 1.71 -17.32
CA ALA A 5 -15.41 1.17 -16.15
C ALA A 5 -13.91 1.43 -16.28
N HIS A 6 -13.40 2.35 -15.47
CA HIS A 6 -11.97 2.64 -15.37
C HIS A 6 -11.58 2.66 -13.89
N LEU A 7 -10.34 2.27 -13.61
CA LEU A 7 -9.78 2.40 -12.27
C LEU A 7 -9.12 3.77 -12.14
N PRO A 8 -9.26 4.44 -10.98
CA PRO A 8 -8.58 5.71 -10.73
C PRO A 8 -7.06 5.51 -10.66
N LEU A 9 -6.31 6.41 -11.30
CA LEU A 9 -4.84 6.51 -11.15
C LEU A 9 -4.40 7.79 -10.43
N ASP A 10 -5.36 8.64 -10.05
CA ASP A 10 -5.16 9.79 -9.17
C ASP A 10 -5.10 9.35 -7.69
N GLY A 11 -5.13 10.32 -6.77
CA GLY A 11 -5.14 10.06 -5.32
C GLY A 11 -3.90 9.35 -4.79
N LEU A 12 -2.79 9.32 -5.54
CA LEU A 12 -1.54 8.71 -5.11
C LEU A 12 -1.06 9.36 -3.82
N TYR A 13 -0.84 8.57 -2.77
CA TYR A 13 -0.32 9.08 -1.51
C TYR A 13 0.79 8.20 -0.91
N GLN A 14 0.90 6.94 -1.34
CA GLN A 14 1.81 5.96 -0.74
C GLN A 14 2.55 5.13 -1.79
N LEU A 15 3.83 4.93 -1.56
CA LEU A 15 4.67 3.97 -2.26
C LEU A 15 4.99 2.85 -1.30
N GLY A 16 4.44 1.66 -1.54
CA GLY A 16 4.67 0.48 -0.72
C GLY A 16 5.76 -0.39 -1.31
N PHE A 17 6.78 -0.67 -0.50
CA PHE A 17 7.92 -1.50 -0.86
C PHE A 17 7.97 -2.74 0.03
N THR A 18 8.32 -3.88 -0.55
CA THR A 18 8.68 -5.07 0.22
C THR A 18 10.19 -5.10 0.49
N THR A 19 10.57 -5.64 1.64
CA THR A 19 11.97 -5.86 2.05
C THR A 19 12.12 -7.17 2.81
N ARG A 20 13.32 -7.77 2.76
CA ARG A 20 13.68 -8.94 3.60
C ARG A 20 14.24 -8.55 4.96
N ASP A 21 14.66 -7.30 5.09
CA ASP A 21 15.36 -6.77 6.25
C ASP A 21 14.91 -5.32 6.43
N LEU A 22 13.99 -5.11 7.37
CA LEU A 22 13.40 -3.80 7.62
C LEU A 22 14.46 -2.80 8.08
N GLU A 23 15.38 -3.22 8.93
CA GLU A 23 16.46 -2.39 9.46
C GLU A 23 17.44 -1.96 8.37
N ARG A 24 17.87 -2.89 7.51
CA ARG A 24 18.77 -2.58 6.39
C ARG A 24 18.11 -1.65 5.37
N ALA A 25 16.82 -1.82 5.11
CA ALA A 25 16.06 -0.94 4.23
C ALA A 25 15.97 0.48 4.81
N GLN A 26 15.60 0.64 6.09
CA GLN A 26 15.58 1.94 6.75
C GLN A 26 16.95 2.63 6.70
N GLN A 27 18.03 1.90 6.99
CA GLN A 27 19.39 2.44 6.93
C GLN A 27 19.75 2.94 5.52
N LEU A 28 19.55 2.11 4.50
CA LEU A 28 19.87 2.49 3.12
C LEU A 28 19.05 3.69 2.66
N LEU A 29 17.75 3.73 3.01
CA LEU A 29 16.88 4.85 2.66
C LEU A 29 17.27 6.14 3.40
N GLY A 30 17.72 6.04 4.65
CA GLY A 30 18.30 7.15 5.39
C GLY A 30 19.59 7.67 4.75
N GLU A 31 20.54 6.78 4.45
CA GLU A 31 21.85 7.13 3.88
C GLU A 31 21.75 7.76 2.48
N ARG A 32 20.84 7.26 1.64
CA ARG A 32 20.77 7.64 0.22
C ARG A 32 19.68 8.66 -0.11
N TYR A 33 18.59 8.66 0.66
CA TYR A 33 17.40 9.46 0.35
C TYR A 33 16.94 10.34 1.51
N GLY A 34 17.66 10.35 2.64
CA GLY A 34 17.42 11.26 3.77
C GLY A 34 16.25 10.88 4.67
N ILE A 35 15.67 9.68 4.53
CA ILE A 35 14.55 9.23 5.36
C ILE A 35 15.08 8.67 6.68
N SER A 36 15.10 9.52 7.70
CA SER A 36 15.80 9.31 8.98
C SER A 36 14.88 8.83 10.11
N ARG A 37 13.57 9.11 10.03
CA ARG A 37 12.60 8.74 11.06
C ARG A 37 11.50 7.87 10.50
N TRP A 38 11.17 6.83 11.25
CA TRP A 38 10.19 5.81 10.85
C TRP A 38 9.22 5.54 12.00
N ARG A 39 7.94 5.40 11.66
CA ARG A 39 6.94 4.77 12.52
C ARG A 39 6.94 3.28 12.24
N VAL A 40 7.50 2.48 13.15
CA VAL A 40 7.50 1.02 13.04
C VAL A 40 6.26 0.43 13.71
N ARG A 41 5.65 -0.57 13.07
CA ARG A 41 4.52 -1.34 13.57
C ARG A 41 4.70 -2.82 13.26
N GLN A 42 4.05 -3.66 14.06
CA GLN A 42 3.89 -5.08 13.78
C GLN A 42 2.39 -5.38 13.77
N PRO A 43 1.69 -5.15 12.64
CA PRO A 43 0.24 -5.28 12.56
C PRO A 43 -0.26 -6.71 12.86
N ASN A 44 0.58 -7.71 12.62
CA ASN A 44 0.33 -9.09 13.01
C ASN A 44 1.66 -9.86 13.17
N PRO A 45 1.67 -11.09 13.72
CA PRO A 45 2.91 -11.86 13.91
C PRO A 45 3.71 -12.16 12.64
N ARG A 46 3.09 -12.05 11.45
CA ARG A 46 3.68 -12.39 10.15
C ARG A 46 4.11 -11.17 9.34
N MET A 47 4.06 -9.97 9.89
CA MET A 47 4.40 -8.76 9.14
C MET A 47 4.91 -7.64 10.06
N ARG A 48 6.04 -7.04 9.70
CA ARG A 48 6.48 -5.74 10.22
C ARG A 48 6.35 -4.69 9.13
N THR A 49 6.03 -3.47 9.53
CA THR A 49 5.94 -2.33 8.62
C THR A 49 6.66 -1.11 9.19
N ALA A 50 7.27 -0.31 8.33
CA ALA A 50 7.78 1.01 8.68
C ALA A 50 7.21 2.07 7.75
N HIS A 51 6.70 3.16 8.31
CA HIS A 51 6.13 4.28 7.55
C HIS A 51 6.90 5.57 7.83
N ALA A 52 7.16 6.34 6.77
CA ALA A 52 7.71 7.70 6.85
C ALA A 52 7.13 8.55 5.73
N TYR A 53 6.98 9.85 5.93
CA TYR A 53 6.70 10.78 4.85
C TYR A 53 8.01 11.35 4.28
N ALA A 54 8.13 11.30 2.96
CA ALA A 54 9.12 12.05 2.18
C ALA A 54 8.37 13.13 1.39
N GLY A 55 8.33 14.35 1.93
CA GLY A 55 7.42 15.40 1.44
C GLY A 55 5.95 15.01 1.61
N GLU A 56 5.20 14.98 0.51
CA GLU A 56 3.77 14.60 0.50
C GLU A 56 3.53 13.09 0.34
N SER A 57 4.55 12.35 -0.10
CA SER A 57 4.44 10.91 -0.34
C SER A 57 4.80 10.10 0.91
N MET A 58 3.96 9.15 1.27
CA MET A 58 4.28 8.15 2.29
C MET A 58 5.10 7.03 1.67
N ILE A 59 6.25 6.75 2.28
CA ILE A 59 7.03 5.55 2.01
C ILE A 59 6.65 4.51 3.05
N GLU A 60 6.24 3.34 2.57
CA GLU A 60 6.00 2.17 3.40
C GLU A 60 7.02 1.08 3.05
N LEU A 61 7.67 0.54 4.07
CA LEU A 61 8.44 -0.69 4.00
C LEU A 61 7.63 -1.81 4.65
N ILE A 62 7.47 -2.93 3.97
CA ILE A 62 6.79 -4.13 4.43
C ILE A 62 7.80 -5.26 4.47
N GLU A 63 7.98 -5.84 5.65
CA GLU A 63 8.75 -7.07 5.83
C GLU A 63 7.79 -8.20 6.22
N PRO A 64 7.36 -9.04 5.27
CA PRO A 64 6.60 -10.23 5.58
C PRO A 64 7.51 -11.30 6.20
N SER A 65 6.97 -12.11 7.11
CA SER A 65 7.62 -13.33 7.54
C SER A 65 7.66 -14.36 6.40
N PRO A 66 8.50 -15.41 6.47
CA PRO A 66 8.51 -16.48 5.47
C PRO A 66 7.17 -17.20 5.26
N GLU A 67 6.28 -17.14 6.25
CA GLU A 67 4.91 -17.70 6.23
C GLU A 67 3.83 -16.62 5.97
N GLY A 68 4.26 -15.43 5.55
CA GLY A 68 3.41 -14.30 5.23
C GLY A 68 2.56 -14.53 3.98
N ASP A 69 1.78 -13.50 3.61
CA ASP A 69 0.92 -13.57 2.43
C ASP A 69 1.74 -13.60 1.14
N ARG A 70 1.33 -14.46 0.20
CA ARG A 70 1.95 -14.57 -1.12
C ARG A 70 1.92 -13.26 -1.91
N LEU A 71 0.92 -12.41 -1.66
CA LEU A 71 0.83 -11.06 -2.20
C LEU A 71 2.19 -10.35 -2.11
N TYR A 72 2.78 -10.33 -0.90
CA TYR A 72 4.05 -9.68 -0.64
C TYR A 72 5.24 -10.56 -1.02
N LEU A 73 5.19 -11.85 -0.68
CA LEU A 73 6.32 -12.78 -0.88
C LEU A 73 6.67 -12.98 -2.36
N ASP A 74 5.67 -12.97 -3.25
CA ASP A 74 5.88 -13.12 -4.70
C ASP A 74 6.49 -11.84 -5.33
N HIS A 75 6.58 -10.73 -4.57
CA HIS A 75 7.13 -9.45 -5.03
C HIS A 75 8.32 -8.96 -4.19
N MET A 76 9.14 -9.86 -3.65
CA MET A 76 10.33 -9.50 -2.87
C MET A 76 11.48 -8.99 -3.77
N PRO A 77 12.42 -8.19 -3.22
CA PRO A 77 13.66 -7.79 -3.91
C PRO A 77 14.41 -8.99 -4.50
N GLN A 78 15.20 -8.80 -5.55
CA GLN A 78 16.02 -9.86 -6.14
C GLN A 78 17.49 -9.45 -6.07
N GLY A 79 18.41 -10.42 -6.03
CA GLY A 79 19.84 -10.15 -5.94
C GLY A 79 20.23 -9.37 -4.67
N ASP A 80 21.00 -8.29 -4.85
CA ASP A 80 21.47 -7.38 -3.80
C ASP A 80 20.49 -6.23 -3.49
N GLY A 81 19.29 -6.24 -4.10
CA GLY A 81 18.25 -5.27 -3.84
C GLY A 81 17.74 -5.33 -2.40
N VAL A 82 17.65 -4.17 -1.74
CA VAL A 82 17.22 -4.08 -0.33
C VAL A 82 15.72 -3.86 -0.19
N ALA A 83 15.09 -3.12 -1.11
CA ALA A 83 13.65 -2.90 -1.14
C ALA A 83 13.15 -2.93 -2.59
N ARG A 84 11.90 -3.36 -2.80
CA ARG A 84 11.27 -3.47 -4.13
C ARG A 84 9.89 -2.85 -4.10
N LEU A 85 9.61 -1.95 -5.04
CA LEU A 85 8.29 -1.35 -5.18
C LEU A 85 7.28 -2.47 -5.45
N HIS A 86 6.25 -2.54 -4.60
CA HIS A 86 5.23 -3.56 -4.61
C HIS A 86 3.89 -3.00 -5.06
N HIS A 87 3.50 -1.85 -4.50
CA HIS A 87 2.22 -1.23 -4.82
C HIS A 87 2.29 0.29 -4.76
N LEU A 88 1.34 0.92 -5.45
CA LEU A 88 1.00 2.33 -5.28
C LEU A 88 -0.33 2.45 -4.54
N GLY A 89 -0.32 3.10 -3.39
CA GLY A 89 -1.49 3.36 -2.56
C GLY A 89 -2.23 4.62 -2.99
N ARG A 90 -3.55 4.50 -3.15
CA ARG A 90 -4.44 5.56 -3.63
C ARG A 90 -5.58 5.82 -2.67
N ARG A 91 -5.84 7.09 -2.36
CA ARG A 91 -7.02 7.48 -1.59
C ARG A 91 -8.25 7.52 -2.46
N ILE A 92 -9.30 6.87 -1.99
CA ILE A 92 -10.65 6.98 -2.53
C ILE A 92 -11.42 7.95 -1.64
N ALA A 93 -12.07 8.93 -2.27
CA ALA A 93 -12.60 10.10 -1.58
C ALA A 93 -13.80 9.79 -0.67
N ASP A 94 -14.70 8.92 -1.13
CA ASP A 94 -15.97 8.66 -0.47
C ASP A 94 -16.56 7.29 -0.84
N ALA A 95 -17.69 6.95 -0.20
CA ALA A 95 -18.42 5.71 -0.42
C ALA A 95 -18.83 5.51 -1.88
N GLN A 96 -19.26 6.57 -2.56
CA GLN A 96 -19.74 6.49 -3.93
C GLN A 96 -18.58 6.21 -4.90
N ALA A 97 -17.41 6.81 -4.64
CA ALA A 97 -16.18 6.52 -5.37
C ALA A 97 -15.69 5.08 -5.10
N TRP A 98 -15.87 4.57 -3.88
CA TRP A 98 -15.56 3.17 -3.54
C TRP A 98 -16.47 2.19 -4.30
N GLU A 99 -17.78 2.41 -4.31
CA GLU A 99 -18.72 1.60 -5.09
C GLU A 99 -18.39 1.60 -6.59
N ARG A 100 -18.02 2.75 -7.15
CA ARG A 100 -17.57 2.86 -8.55
C ARG A 100 -16.28 2.07 -8.80
N LEU A 101 -15.34 2.11 -7.87
CA LEU A 101 -14.11 1.32 -7.95
C LEU A 101 -14.42 -0.17 -7.98
N GLU A 102 -15.27 -0.66 -7.07
CA GLU A 102 -15.66 -2.08 -7.01
C GLU A 102 -16.36 -2.53 -8.30
N GLN A 103 -17.28 -1.71 -8.83
CA GLN A 103 -17.91 -1.95 -10.13
C GLN A 103 -16.89 -1.95 -11.27
N GLY A 104 -15.91 -1.05 -11.24
CA GLY A 104 -14.84 -0.95 -12.22
C GLY A 104 -13.95 -2.20 -12.25
N ILE A 105 -13.50 -2.65 -11.08
CA ILE A 105 -12.73 -3.88 -10.90
C ILE A 105 -13.50 -5.09 -11.46
N ALA A 106 -14.77 -5.23 -11.10
CA ALA A 106 -15.61 -6.33 -11.55
C ALA A 106 -15.84 -6.32 -13.06
N ALA A 107 -16.14 -5.14 -13.63
CA ALA A 107 -16.37 -4.99 -15.07
C ALA A 107 -15.12 -5.28 -15.92
N LEU A 108 -13.93 -5.03 -15.38
CA LEU A 108 -12.65 -5.32 -16.04
C LEU A 108 -12.14 -6.74 -15.75
N GLY A 109 -12.78 -7.48 -14.87
CA GLY A 109 -12.38 -8.84 -14.50
C GLY A 109 -11.02 -8.91 -13.79
N LEU A 110 -10.64 -7.85 -13.08
CA LEU A 110 -9.36 -7.79 -12.36
C LEU A 110 -9.43 -8.57 -11.04
N ALA A 111 -8.33 -9.24 -10.70
CA ALA A 111 -8.23 -9.97 -9.44
C ALA A 111 -8.01 -9.01 -8.26
N VAL A 112 -8.63 -9.32 -7.12
CA VAL A 112 -8.40 -8.64 -5.83
C VAL A 112 -7.85 -9.66 -4.84
N PRO A 113 -6.54 -9.96 -4.87
CA PRO A 113 -5.93 -10.96 -3.98
C PRO A 113 -6.07 -10.64 -2.49
N MET A 114 -6.25 -9.37 -2.13
CA MET A 114 -6.44 -8.96 -0.74
C MET A 114 -7.34 -7.72 -0.66
N GLY A 115 -8.30 -7.72 0.23
CA GLY A 115 -9.16 -6.57 0.48
C GLY A 115 -10.12 -6.82 1.62
N GLY A 116 -10.75 -5.76 2.11
CA GLY A 116 -11.73 -5.86 3.17
C GLY A 116 -12.06 -4.51 3.80
N SER A 117 -12.81 -4.59 4.89
CA SER A 117 -13.14 -3.47 5.75
C SER A 117 -12.69 -3.78 7.17
N VAL A 118 -11.97 -2.86 7.80
CA VAL A 118 -11.43 -2.97 9.16
C VAL A 118 -11.74 -1.71 9.95
N MET A 119 -11.36 -1.69 11.24
CA MET A 119 -11.69 -0.58 12.15
C MET A 119 -13.20 -0.32 12.19
N GLU A 120 -14.01 -1.37 12.37
CA GLU A 120 -15.47 -1.27 12.44
C GLU A 120 -16.13 -0.63 11.21
N GLY A 121 -15.48 -0.68 10.03
CA GLY A 121 -15.99 -0.04 8.81
C GLY A 121 -15.27 1.24 8.43
N ASP A 122 -14.39 1.76 9.28
CA ASP A 122 -13.77 3.06 9.04
C ASP A 122 -12.67 3.02 7.98
N LEU A 123 -12.10 1.84 7.70
CA LEU A 123 -11.08 1.66 6.66
C LEU A 123 -11.50 0.55 5.70
N HIS A 124 -11.63 0.91 4.43
CA HIS A 124 -11.79 -0.04 3.33
C HIS A 124 -10.52 -0.07 2.49
N TYR A 125 -10.09 -1.26 2.08
CA TYR A 125 -8.90 -1.42 1.26
C TYR A 125 -9.05 -2.55 0.25
N ALA A 126 -8.38 -2.40 -0.89
CA ALA A 126 -8.35 -3.39 -1.96
C ALA A 126 -7.01 -3.33 -2.70
N TYR A 127 -6.27 -4.44 -2.68
CA TYR A 127 -5.12 -4.71 -3.53
C TYR A 127 -5.64 -5.32 -4.83
N VAL A 128 -5.55 -4.58 -5.92
CA VAL A 128 -5.95 -5.02 -7.25
C VAL A 128 -4.70 -5.45 -8.02
N ASP A 129 -4.76 -6.63 -8.65
CA ASP A 129 -3.69 -7.14 -9.49
C ASP A 129 -3.66 -6.42 -10.84
N THR A 130 -2.93 -5.31 -10.87
CA THR A 130 -2.68 -4.50 -12.07
C THR A 130 -1.29 -4.76 -12.66
N ARG A 131 -0.58 -5.81 -12.20
CA ARG A 131 0.81 -6.07 -12.58
C ARG A 131 0.99 -6.34 -14.07
N ALA A 132 0.01 -6.95 -14.71
CA ALA A 132 0.05 -7.21 -16.16
C ALA A 132 0.14 -5.91 -16.97
N ASP A 133 -0.47 -4.83 -16.49
CA ASP A 133 -0.56 -3.55 -17.19
C ASP A 133 0.44 -2.51 -16.66
N LEU A 134 0.64 -2.46 -15.34
CA LEU A 134 1.41 -1.42 -14.63
C LEU A 134 2.73 -1.94 -14.04
N GLY A 135 2.96 -3.25 -14.05
CA GLY A 135 4.15 -3.89 -13.49
C GLY A 135 4.14 -4.06 -11.96
N ILE A 136 3.16 -3.50 -11.26
CA ILE A 136 2.99 -3.50 -9.80
C ILE A 136 1.52 -3.61 -9.43
N TYR A 137 1.21 -3.88 -8.15
CA TYR A 137 -0.16 -3.83 -7.64
C TYR A 137 -0.66 -2.39 -7.49
N SER A 138 -1.97 -2.20 -7.58
CA SER A 138 -2.64 -0.97 -7.15
C SER A 138 -3.37 -1.22 -5.84
N GLU A 139 -3.05 -0.45 -4.80
CA GLU A 139 -3.83 -0.45 -3.56
C GLU A 139 -4.76 0.76 -3.55
N TYR A 140 -6.04 0.52 -3.27
CA TYR A 140 -7.02 1.57 -3.05
C TYR A 140 -7.46 1.54 -1.60
N VAL A 141 -7.52 2.72 -0.98
CA VAL A 141 -7.91 2.87 0.42
C VAL A 141 -8.93 3.98 0.54
N TRP A 142 -10.09 3.66 1.09
CA TRP A 142 -11.08 4.64 1.53
C TRP A 142 -11.07 4.70 3.06
N LEU A 143 -10.87 5.91 3.59
CA LEU A 143 -10.89 6.17 5.02
C LEU A 143 -12.11 7.01 5.37
N GLN A 144 -12.74 6.68 6.50
CA GLN A 144 -13.78 7.46 7.14
C GLN A 144 -13.60 7.37 8.66
N GLY A 145 -14.43 8.10 9.41
CA GLY A 145 -14.48 8.01 10.87
C GLY A 145 -13.10 8.15 11.53
N LYS A 146 -12.77 7.21 12.41
CA LYS A 146 -11.50 7.20 13.16
C LYS A 146 -10.29 6.89 12.28
N ALA A 147 -10.48 6.23 11.14
CA ALA A 147 -9.37 5.89 10.26
C ALA A 147 -8.78 7.11 9.54
N LEU A 148 -9.49 8.25 9.50
CA LEU A 148 -8.96 9.51 8.96
C LEU A 148 -7.66 9.96 9.67
N SER A 149 -7.51 9.61 10.95
CA SER A 149 -6.33 9.92 11.76
C SER A 149 -5.30 8.78 11.83
N LEU A 150 -5.45 7.71 11.05
CA LEU A 150 -4.59 6.52 11.10
C LEU A 150 -3.11 6.82 10.85
N TYR A 151 -2.83 7.90 10.13
CA TYR A 151 -1.50 8.24 9.64
C TYR A 151 -0.93 9.53 10.25
N ASP A 152 -1.62 10.10 11.25
CA ASP A 152 -1.26 11.38 11.88
C ASP A 152 0.06 11.32 12.66
N ASP A 153 0.43 10.14 13.16
CA ASP A 153 1.66 9.91 13.92
C ASP A 153 2.84 9.43 13.06
N ILE A 154 2.70 9.41 11.73
CA ILE A 154 3.83 9.13 10.84
C ILE A 154 4.78 10.33 10.81
N PRO A 155 6.08 10.13 11.05
CA PRO A 155 7.05 11.21 10.97
C PRO A 155 7.15 11.80 9.56
N ARG A 156 7.37 13.11 9.50
CA ARG A 156 7.59 13.89 8.28
C ARG A 156 8.98 14.50 8.33
N ASP A 157 9.88 14.02 7.49
CA ASP A 157 11.23 14.58 7.32
C ASP A 157 11.24 15.76 6.35
#